data_AF-A0A2M9E6P8-F1
#
_entry.id   AF-A0A2M9E6P8-F1
#
_cell.length_a   1.000
_cell.length_b   1.000
_cell.length_c   1.000
_cell.angle_alpha   90.00
_cell.angle_beta   90.00
_cell.angle_gamma   90.00
#
_symmetry.space_group_name_H-M   'P 1'
#
loop_
_entity.id
_entity.type
_entity.pdbx_description
1 polymer ?
#
loop_
_entity_poly.entity_id
_entity_poly.type
_entity_poly.pdbx_seq_one_letter_code
_entity_poly.pdbx_strand_id
1 'polypeptide(L)' 'MRNGLAPPQRVTLEALEIFGWRLAFVRRPLFQAPVPVLFDQGGTRHVVIRDDGTLDEQPTLKLRN' A
#
# COMPACT_ATOMS: atom_id res chain seq x y z
N MET A 1 -13.07 -2.55 -4.29
CA MET A 1 -11.92 -2.78 -3.38
C MET A 1 -11.41 -1.52 -2.66
N ARG A 2 -11.58 -0.30 -3.21
CA ARG A 2 -11.08 0.97 -2.64
C ARG A 2 -11.99 1.67 -1.62
N ASN A 3 -13.04 1.00 -1.15
CA ASN A 3 -14.06 1.66 -0.33
C ASN A 3 -13.55 1.93 1.10
N GLY A 4 -13.72 3.15 1.60
CA GLY A 4 -13.29 3.55 2.94
C GLY A 4 -11.83 4.01 3.07
N LEU A 5 -11.08 4.13 1.97
CA LEU A 5 -9.74 4.73 2.01
C LEU A 5 -9.82 6.23 2.33
N ALA A 6 -8.88 6.70 3.14
CA ALA A 6 -8.74 8.11 3.43
C ALA A 6 -8.44 8.91 2.14
N PRO A 7 -8.83 10.19 2.03
CA PRO A 7 -8.52 11.01 0.86
C PRO A 7 -7.03 11.01 0.47
N PRO A 8 -6.07 11.18 1.39
CA PRO A 8 -4.65 11.11 1.05
C PRO A 8 -4.23 9.75 0.47
N GLN A 9 -4.76 8.64 1.02
CA GLN A 9 -4.49 7.30 0.51
C GLN A 9 -4.94 7.11 -0.94
N ARG A 10 -6.10 7.69 -1.32
CA ARG A 10 -6.62 7.59 -2.69
C ARG A 10 -5.72 8.33 -3.67
N VAL A 11 -5.27 9.53 -3.32
CA VAL A 11 -4.35 10.32 -4.15
C VAL A 11 -3.03 9.58 -4.35
N THR A 12 -2.44 9.04 -3.29
CA THR A 12 -1.19 8.28 -3.40
C THR A 12 -1.37 6.99 -4.19
N LEU A 13 -2.49 6.28 -4.01
CA LEU A 13 -2.82 5.07 -4.77
C LEU A 13 -2.91 5.39 -6.27
N GLU A 14 -3.64 6.43 -6.65
CA GLU A 14 -3.77 6.86 -8.05
C GLU A 14 -2.41 7.24 -8.65
N ALA A 15 -1.57 7.96 -7.90
CA ALA A 15 -0.22 8.29 -8.34
C ALA A 15 0.64 7.04 -8.57
N LEU A 16 0.64 6.08 -7.64
CA LEU A 16 1.39 4.84 -7.77
C LEU A 16 0.92 3.97 -8.94
N GLU A 17 -0.39 3.94 -9.22
CA GLU A 17 -0.93 3.21 -10.37
C GLU A 17 -0.41 3.75 -11.71
N ILE A 18 -0.16 5.06 -11.82
CA ILE A 18 0.49 5.67 -13.00
C ILE A 18 1.92 5.14 -13.19
N PHE A 19 2.64 4.89 -12.11
CA PHE A 19 3.98 4.30 -12.13
C PHE A 19 3.98 2.76 -12.26
N GLY A 20 2.83 2.15 -12.58
CA GLY A 20 2.71 0.72 -12.84
C GLY A 20 2.60 -0.15 -11.59
N TRP A 21 2.44 0.45 -10.40
CA TRP A 21 2.10 -0.30 -9.20
C TRP A 21 0.66 -0.77 -9.25
N ARG A 22 0.36 -1.87 -8.58
CA ARG A 22 -0.98 -2.46 -8.58
C ARG A 22 -1.47 -2.72 -7.17
N LEU A 23 -2.69 -2.28 -6.87
CA LEU A 23 -3.38 -2.62 -5.62
C LEU A 23 -3.60 -4.13 -5.56
N ALA A 24 -2.97 -4.77 -4.57
CA ALA A 24 -3.08 -6.20 -4.34
C ALA A 24 -4.34 -6.50 -3.52
N PHE A 25 -4.42 -5.87 -2.35
CA PHE A 25 -5.52 -5.99 -1.41
C PHE A 25 -5.47 -4.84 -0.40
N VAL A 26 -6.53 -4.71 0.39
CA VAL A 26 -6.63 -3.71 1.46
C VAL A 26 -6.78 -4.47 2.78
N ARG A 27 -5.84 -4.30 3.70
CA ARG A 27 -5.96 -4.84 5.06
C ARG A 27 -6.98 -4.00 5.84
N ARG A 28 -7.81 -4.65 6.64
CA ARG A 28 -8.83 -4.01 7.48
C ARG A 28 -8.71 -4.53 8.92
N PRO A 29 -7.74 -4.03 9.69
CA PRO A 29 -7.67 -4.35 11.12
C PRO A 29 -8.90 -3.82 11.83
N LEU A 30 -9.36 -4.52 12.87
CA LEU A 30 -10.46 -4.03 13.70
C LEU A 30 -10.04 -2.69 14.34
N PHE A 31 -10.94 -1.70 14.25
CA PHE A 31 -10.76 -0.35 14.81
C PHE A 31 -9.61 0.49 14.23
N GLN A 32 -9.08 0.14 13.05
CA GLN A 32 -8.05 0.94 12.37
C GLN A 32 -8.50 1.35 10.97
N ALA A 33 -7.87 2.38 10.43
CA ALA A 33 -8.05 2.77 9.03
C ALA A 33 -7.68 1.61 8.09
N PRO A 34 -8.37 1.46 6.95
CA PRO A 34 -7.95 0.49 5.94
C PRO A 34 -6.56 0.82 5.41
N VAL A 35 -5.80 -0.23 5.14
CA VAL A 35 -4.39 -0.14 4.79
C VAL A 35 -4.18 -0.77 3.41
N PRO A 36 -4.09 0.04 2.33
CA PRO A 36 -3.78 -0.44 0.98
C PRO A 36 -2.40 -1.07 0.91
N VAL A 37 -2.30 -2.22 0.24
CA VAL A 37 -1.04 -2.89 -0.07
C VAL A 37 -0.89 -2.97 -1.58
N LEU A 38 0.21 -2.45 -2.12
CA LEU A 38 0.51 -2.43 -3.54
C LEU A 38 1.78 -3.22 -3.84
N PHE A 39 1.86 -3.84 -5.01
CA PHE A 39 3.09 -4.43 -5.55
C PHE A 39 3.58 -3.64 -6.76
N ASP A 40 4.89 -3.66 -6.97
CA ASP A 40 5.50 -3.19 -8.21
C ASP A 40 5.11 -4.11 -9.39
N GLN A 41 5.39 -3.67 -10.61
CA GLN A 41 5.10 -4.46 -11.82
C GLN A 41 5.78 -5.84 -11.80
N GLY A 42 6.96 -5.94 -11.17
CA GLY A 42 7.71 -7.19 -11.04
C GLY A 42 7.25 -8.11 -9.91
N GLY A 43 6.36 -7.66 -9.01
CA GLY A 43 5.97 -8.39 -7.81
C GLY A 43 7.12 -8.58 -6.79
N THR A 44 8.22 -7.86 -6.96
CA THR A 44 9.46 -7.97 -6.16
C THR A 44 9.44 -7.04 -4.96
N ARG A 45 8.70 -5.94 -5.06
CA ARG A 45 8.56 -4.92 -4.02
C ARG A 45 7.10 -4.76 -3.68
N HIS A 46 6.84 -4.47 -2.42
CA HIS A 46 5.52 -4.08 -1.97
C HIS A 46 5.63 -2.83 -1.10
N VAL A 47 4.58 -2.03 -1.12
CA VAL A 47 4.45 -0.84 -0.28
C VAL A 47 3.07 -0.81 0.34
N VAL A 48 3.01 -0.15 1.48
CA VAL A 48 1.77 0.10 2.20
C VAL A 48 1.50 1.59 2.22
N ILE A 49 0.25 2.00 2.01
CA ILE A 49 -0.15 3.42 2.13
C ILE A 49 -0.74 3.66 3.52
N ARG A 50 -0.11 4.51 4.33
CA ARG A 50 -0.61 4.93 5.64
C ARG A 50 -1.81 5.88 5.48
N ASP A 51 -2.53 6.14 6.57
CA ASP A 51 -3.74 6.96 6.58
C ASP A 51 -3.52 8.41 6.10
N ASP A 52 -2.34 8.96 6.38
CA ASP A 52 -1.86 10.26 5.92
C ASP A 52 -1.40 10.27 4.44
N GLY A 53 -1.43 9.12 3.77
CA GLY A 53 -1.02 8.98 2.37
C GLY A 53 0.48 8.75 2.18
N THR A 54 1.27 8.68 3.25
CA THR A 54 2.69 8.33 3.16
C THR A 54 2.88 6.84 2.82
N LEU A 55 4.00 6.54 2.18
CA LEU A 55 4.38 5.17 1.89
C LEU A 55 5.19 4.57 3.03
N ASP A 56 4.84 3.35 3.39
CA ASP A 56 5.69 2.46 4.16
C ASP A 56 6.25 1.41 3.22
N GLU A 57 7.55 1.54 2.90
CA GLU A 57 8.25 0.59 2.05
C GLU A 57 8.86 -0.58 2.84
N GLN A 58 8.73 -0.62 4.18
CA GLN A 58 9.55 -1.49 5.03
C GLN A 58 9.43 -2.98 4.68
N PRO A 59 10.49 -3.59 4.10
CA PRO A 59 10.72 -5.01 4.20
C PRO A 59 11.64 -5.18 5.41
N THR A 60 11.10 -5.31 6.62
CA THR A 60 11.90 -5.87 7.73
C THR A 60 12.05 -7.39 7.53
N LEU A 61 12.47 -7.81 6.33
CA LEU A 61 12.85 -9.19 6.04
C LEU A 61 14.37 -9.26 6.19
N LYS A 62 14.84 -9.57 7.41
CA LYS A 62 16.22 -10.00 7.60
C LYS A 62 16.38 -11.38 6.94
N LEU A 63 17.03 -11.45 5.79
CA LEU A 63 17.62 -12.71 5.33
C LEU A 63 18.66 -13.15 6.38
N ARG A 64 18.51 -14.36 6.89
CA ARG A 64 19.52 -15.01 7.73
C ARG A 64 20.33 -15.92 6.82
N ASN A 65 21.66 -15.77 6.81
CA ASN A 65 22.59 -16.71 6.17
C ASN A 65 22.43 -18.12 6.74
#